data_AF-W9PJH0-F1
#
_entry.id   AF-W9PJH0-F1
#
_cell.length_a   1.000
_cell.length_b   1.000
_cell.length_c   1.000
_cell.angle_alpha   90.00
_cell.angle_beta   90.00
_cell.angle_gamma   90.00
#
_symmetry.space_group_name_H-M   'P 1'
#
loop_
_entity.id
_entity.type
_entity.pdbx_description
1 polymer ?
#
loop_
_entity_poly.entity_id
_entity_poly.type
_entity_poly.pdbx_seq_one_letter_code
_entity_poly.pdbx_strand_id
1 'polypeptide(L)'
;MCLVEASMIGDFSIKCIGDQGNCKKAIPLLEIQNLLLSEIFESVLETSFASFMRRHQDQLRYCPTPQCSQVYRIAQPETRVPPIFTCAKCLTVTCTSCHVSHPRKTCAQYKGDASGGMAELLKAKEELGFKDCPKCNTHIQKDEGCNHINCSACGAHICWLCLKTFRDGDDCYQHMGRIHGGIGDEGEDDDDDDDDDIEF
;
A
#
# COMPACT_ATOMS: atom_id res chain seq x y z
N MET A 1 -22.02 6.28 -17.33
CA MET A 1 -20.74 6.41 -16.59
C MET A 1 -20.33 5.02 -16.17
N CYS A 2 -19.07 4.64 -16.40
CA CYS A 2 -18.54 3.34 -16.00
C CYS A 2 -17.75 3.50 -14.69
N LEU A 3 -18.13 2.76 -13.65
CA LEU A 3 -17.42 2.74 -12.37
C LEU A 3 -16.46 1.55 -12.32
N VAL A 4 -15.25 1.78 -11.79
CA VAL A 4 -14.18 0.78 -11.74
C VAL A 4 -14.14 0.14 -10.35
N GLU A 5 -14.83 -0.98 -10.18
CA GLU A 5 -14.79 -1.78 -8.95
C GLU A 5 -13.46 -2.54 -8.82
N ALA A 6 -12.59 -2.12 -7.90
CA ALA A 6 -11.35 -2.84 -7.59
C ALA A 6 -11.63 -3.99 -6.61
N SER A 7 -11.60 -5.24 -7.09
CA SER A 7 -11.80 -6.45 -6.26
C SER A 7 -10.46 -6.97 -5.72
N MET A 8 -10.41 -7.30 -4.42
CA MET A 8 -9.14 -7.50 -3.68
C MET A 8 -8.31 -8.74 -4.05
N ILE A 9 -8.87 -9.73 -4.76
CA ILE A 9 -8.17 -11.00 -5.07
C ILE A 9 -8.14 -11.33 -6.59
N GLY A 10 -8.99 -10.70 -7.41
CA GLY A 10 -9.04 -10.97 -8.85
C GLY A 10 -8.15 -10.05 -9.70
N ASP A 11 -7.82 -10.49 -10.92
CA ASP A 11 -7.25 -9.63 -11.95
C ASP A 11 -8.09 -8.35 -12.17
N PHE A 12 -7.45 -7.28 -12.64
CA PHE A 12 -8.20 -6.08 -13.01
C PHE A 12 -9.17 -6.41 -14.15
N SER A 13 -10.47 -6.33 -13.87
CA SER A 13 -11.52 -6.76 -14.78
C SER A 13 -12.68 -5.78 -14.73
N ILE A 14 -12.89 -5.07 -15.84
CA ILE A 14 -14.06 -4.20 -16.02
C ILE A 14 -15.26 -5.10 -16.29
N LYS A 15 -16.33 -4.92 -15.51
CA LYS A 15 -17.51 -5.78 -15.49
C LYS A 15 -18.75 -5.01 -15.90
N CYS A 16 -19.66 -5.69 -16.58
CA CYS A 16 -20.97 -5.15 -16.93
C CYS A 16 -21.81 -4.94 -15.66
N ILE A 17 -22.29 -3.71 -15.46
CA ILE A 17 -23.22 -3.32 -14.38
C ILE A 17 -24.70 -3.36 -14.82
N GLY A 18 -24.97 -3.92 -16.00
CA GLY A 18 -26.33 -4.18 -16.49
C GLY A 18 -27.11 -5.15 -15.61
N ASP A 19 -28.42 -5.25 -15.87
CA ASP A 19 -29.36 -6.02 -15.06
C ASP A 19 -29.30 -5.69 -13.56
N GLN A 20 -29.50 -4.40 -13.23
CA GLN A 20 -29.48 -3.88 -11.85
C GLN A 20 -28.19 -4.21 -11.07
N GLY A 21 -27.06 -4.37 -11.79
CA GLY A 21 -25.76 -4.74 -11.24
C GLY A 21 -25.47 -6.25 -11.20
N ASN A 22 -26.45 -7.11 -11.50
CA ASN A 22 -26.32 -8.57 -11.41
C ASN A 22 -25.50 -9.19 -12.55
N CYS A 23 -25.42 -8.55 -13.72
CA CYS A 23 -24.78 -9.14 -14.89
C CYS A 23 -23.33 -9.56 -14.63
N LYS A 24 -22.53 -8.68 -14.02
CA LYS A 24 -21.11 -8.83 -13.59
C LYS A 24 -20.12 -9.47 -14.61
N LYS A 25 -20.54 -9.73 -15.86
CA LYS A 25 -19.74 -10.30 -16.94
C LYS A 25 -18.55 -9.40 -17.27
N ALA A 26 -17.35 -9.97 -17.36
CA ALA A 26 -16.15 -9.26 -17.77
C ALA A 26 -16.27 -8.77 -19.23
N ILE A 27 -15.88 -7.52 -19.48
CA ILE A 27 -15.86 -6.90 -20.81
C ILE A 27 -14.46 -7.11 -21.43
N PRO A 28 -14.34 -7.70 -22.64
CA PRO A 28 -13.05 -7.89 -23.30
C PRO A 28 -12.34 -6.58 -23.63
N LEU A 29 -11.01 -6.55 -23.59
CA LEU A 29 -10.21 -5.35 -23.87
C LEU A 29 -10.50 -4.74 -25.25
N LEU A 30 -10.71 -5.57 -26.28
CA LEU A 30 -11.05 -5.12 -27.63
C LEU A 30 -12.45 -4.48 -27.71
N GLU A 31 -13.40 -4.93 -26.89
CA GLU A 31 -14.73 -4.32 -26.79
C GLU A 31 -14.64 -2.95 -26.09
N ILE A 32 -13.85 -2.85 -25.02
CA ILE A 32 -13.54 -1.58 -24.34
C ILE A 32 -12.83 -0.59 -25.31
N GLN A 33 -11.89 -1.07 -26.12
CA GLN A 33 -11.18 -0.26 -27.12
C GLN A 33 -12.11 0.30 -28.20
N ASN A 34 -13.13 -0.46 -28.61
CA ASN A 34 -14.08 -0.05 -29.65
C ASN A 34 -15.23 0.84 -29.13
N LEU A 35 -15.49 0.83 -27.81
CA LEU A 35 -16.59 1.57 -27.18
C LEU A 35 -16.16 2.90 -26.51
N LEU A 36 -14.85 3.11 -26.30
CA LEU A 36 -14.31 4.30 -25.65
C LEU A 36 -13.58 5.21 -26.65
N LEU A 37 -13.59 6.52 -26.36
CA LEU A 37 -12.66 7.46 -26.98
C LEU A 37 -11.22 7.16 -26.50
N SER A 38 -10.22 7.39 -27.36
CA SER A 38 -8.83 7.01 -27.11
C SER A 38 -8.28 7.52 -25.75
N GLU A 39 -8.58 8.77 -25.41
CA GLU A 39 -8.20 9.39 -24.13
C GLU A 39 -8.77 8.63 -22.90
N ILE A 40 -10.04 8.21 -22.98
CA ILE A 40 -10.70 7.44 -21.91
C ILE A 40 -10.14 6.01 -21.88
N PHE A 41 -9.83 5.43 -23.04
CA PHE A 41 -9.20 4.11 -23.14
C PHE A 41 -7.78 4.10 -22.54
N GLU A 42 -6.96 5.11 -22.84
CA GLU A 42 -5.62 5.30 -22.25
C GLU A 42 -5.70 5.53 -20.74
N SER A 43 -6.62 6.38 -20.26
CA SER A 43 -6.86 6.58 -18.82
C SER A 43 -7.27 5.28 -18.10
N VAL A 44 -8.11 4.45 -18.73
CA VAL A 44 -8.50 3.12 -18.24
C VAL A 44 -7.30 2.16 -18.18
N LEU A 45 -6.44 2.16 -19.20
CA LEU A 45 -5.22 1.34 -19.23
C LEU A 45 -4.20 1.77 -18.17
N GLU A 46 -3.98 3.08 -17.99
CA GLU A 46 -3.07 3.60 -16.95
C GLU A 46 -3.60 3.29 -15.55
N THR A 47 -4.90 3.50 -15.31
CA THR A 47 -5.56 3.15 -14.04
C THR A 47 -5.46 1.66 -13.73
N SER A 48 -5.67 0.81 -14.75
CA SER A 48 -5.49 -0.64 -14.66
C SER A 48 -4.05 -1.02 -14.27
N PHE A 49 -3.07 -0.47 -14.99
CA PHE A 49 -1.66 -0.73 -14.77
C PHE A 49 -1.17 -0.24 -13.41
N ALA A 50 -1.58 0.95 -12.98
CA ALA A 50 -1.29 1.49 -11.65
C ALA A 50 -1.95 0.66 -10.53
N SER A 51 -3.15 0.13 -10.76
CA SER A 51 -3.84 -0.80 -9.85
C SER A 51 -3.17 -2.18 -9.77
N PHE A 52 -2.59 -2.66 -10.87
CA PHE A 52 -1.79 -3.88 -10.90
C PHE A 52 -0.45 -3.70 -10.18
N MET A 53 0.32 -2.68 -10.54
CA MET A 53 1.61 -2.35 -9.91
C MET A 53 1.48 -2.10 -8.40
N ARG A 54 0.37 -1.50 -7.94
CA ARG A 54 0.04 -1.33 -6.51
C ARG A 54 -0.19 -2.64 -5.76
N ARG A 55 -0.78 -3.65 -6.40
CA ARG A 55 -1.08 -4.95 -5.76
C ARG A 55 0.10 -5.92 -5.79
N HIS A 56 1.05 -5.71 -6.71
CA HIS A 56 2.23 -6.57 -6.92
C HIS A 56 3.57 -5.90 -6.53
N GLN A 57 3.59 -5.03 -5.52
CA GLN A 57 4.80 -4.31 -5.04
C GLN A 57 5.89 -5.21 -4.41
N ASP A 58 5.56 -6.49 -4.21
CA ASP A 58 6.39 -7.62 -3.79
C ASP A 58 7.11 -8.32 -4.97
N GLN A 59 6.61 -8.13 -6.19
CA GLN A 59 7.10 -8.78 -7.41
C GLN A 59 7.61 -7.78 -8.46
N LEU A 60 7.06 -6.56 -8.47
CA LEU A 60 7.29 -5.52 -9.48
C LEU A 60 7.48 -4.15 -8.82
N ARG A 61 8.44 -3.36 -9.30
CA ARG A 61 8.63 -1.96 -8.88
C ARG A 61 8.93 -1.06 -10.08
N TYR A 62 8.56 0.21 -9.95
CA TYR A 62 9.04 1.27 -10.84
C TYR A 62 10.53 1.53 -10.63
N CYS A 63 11.20 2.01 -11.67
CA CYS A 63 12.55 2.55 -11.60
C CYS A 63 12.60 3.71 -10.57
N PRO A 64 13.59 3.75 -9.66
CA PRO A 64 13.65 4.79 -8.61
C PRO A 64 13.98 6.20 -9.14
N THR A 65 14.35 6.33 -10.42
CA THR A 65 14.64 7.61 -11.06
C THR A 65 13.35 8.42 -11.26
N PRO A 66 13.26 9.68 -10.79
CA PRO A 66 12.09 10.52 -11.00
C PRO A 66 11.65 10.58 -12.47
N GLN A 67 10.32 10.59 -12.71
CA GLN A 67 9.71 10.58 -14.04
C GLN A 67 10.05 9.35 -14.92
N CYS A 68 10.60 8.28 -14.33
CA CYS A 68 10.91 7.03 -15.02
C CYS A 68 9.83 5.95 -14.80
N SER A 69 8.83 5.91 -15.68
CA SER A 69 7.74 4.92 -15.68
C SER A 69 8.14 3.48 -16.06
N GLN A 70 9.43 3.19 -16.24
CA GLN A 70 9.92 1.83 -16.49
C GLN A 70 9.77 0.96 -15.24
N VAL A 71 9.47 -0.34 -15.43
CA VAL A 71 9.24 -1.29 -14.34
C VAL A 71 10.20 -2.48 -14.41
N TYR A 72 10.51 -3.07 -13.25
CA TYR A 72 11.40 -4.22 -13.13
C TYR A 72 10.89 -5.24 -12.12
N ARG A 73 11.36 -6.49 -12.25
CA ARG A 73 11.04 -7.59 -11.33
C ARG A 73 11.97 -7.59 -10.12
N ILE A 74 11.40 -7.82 -8.94
CA ILE A 74 12.14 -7.99 -7.68
C ILE A 74 12.88 -9.32 -7.68
N ALA A 75 14.07 -9.37 -7.07
CA ALA A 75 14.81 -10.63 -6.88
C ALA A 75 14.17 -11.45 -5.74
N GLN A 76 13.72 -12.66 -6.06
CA GLN A 76 13.15 -13.59 -5.08
C GLN A 76 14.28 -14.34 -4.32
N PRO A 77 14.06 -14.75 -3.05
CA PRO A 77 15.11 -15.28 -2.17
C PRO A 77 15.92 -16.48 -2.70
N GLU A 78 15.36 -17.22 -3.64
CA GLU A 78 15.90 -18.45 -4.23
C GLU A 78 16.84 -18.16 -5.41
N THR A 79 16.82 -16.93 -5.94
CA THR A 79 17.50 -16.58 -7.20
C THR A 79 19.00 -16.30 -7.00
N ARG A 80 19.84 -17.23 -7.48
CA ARG A 80 21.33 -17.10 -7.47
C ARG A 80 21.90 -16.16 -8.54
N VAL A 81 21.10 -15.22 -9.04
CA VAL A 81 21.49 -14.28 -10.10
C VAL A 81 21.89 -12.94 -9.45
N PRO A 82 22.93 -12.22 -9.93
CA PRO A 82 23.25 -10.89 -9.43
C PRO A 82 22.02 -9.97 -9.48
N PRO A 83 21.52 -9.45 -8.35
CA PRO A 83 20.22 -8.77 -8.30
C PRO A 83 20.35 -7.34 -8.80
N ILE A 84 20.45 -7.16 -10.12
CA ILE A 84 20.71 -5.87 -10.75
C ILE A 84 19.78 -5.66 -11.95
N PHE A 85 19.10 -4.52 -11.96
CA PHE A 85 18.31 -4.00 -13.07
C PHE A 85 18.99 -2.76 -13.65
N THR A 86 19.18 -2.72 -14.96
CA THR A 86 19.62 -1.52 -15.70
C THR A 86 18.44 -0.98 -16.50
N CYS A 87 18.01 0.24 -16.22
CA CYS A 87 16.81 0.81 -16.84
C CYS A 87 17.05 1.24 -18.30
N ALA A 88 16.28 0.70 -19.24
CA ALA A 88 16.39 1.05 -20.66
C ALA A 88 16.05 2.53 -20.98
N LYS A 89 15.25 3.22 -20.16
CA LYS A 89 14.86 4.63 -20.39
C LYS A 89 15.89 5.65 -19.85
N CYS A 90 16.51 5.38 -18.71
CA CYS A 90 17.36 6.36 -17.99
C CYS A 90 18.76 5.83 -17.62
N LEU A 91 19.10 4.60 -18.02
CA LEU A 91 20.37 3.90 -17.77
C LEU A 91 20.72 3.69 -16.29
N THR A 92 19.87 4.10 -15.34
CA THR A 92 20.08 3.91 -13.91
C THR A 92 20.16 2.43 -13.55
N VAL A 93 21.24 2.06 -12.85
CA VAL A 93 21.50 0.70 -12.34
C VAL A 93 20.96 0.61 -10.90
N THR A 94 20.05 -0.33 -10.66
CA THR A 94 19.32 -0.49 -9.38
C THR A 94 19.48 -1.92 -8.88
N CYS A 95 19.70 -2.11 -7.57
CA CYS A 95 19.69 -3.45 -6.97
C CYS A 95 18.25 -3.98 -6.86
N THR A 96 17.95 -5.16 -7.41
CA THR A 96 16.59 -5.72 -7.39
C THR A 96 16.20 -6.39 -6.07
N SER A 97 17.13 -6.52 -5.11
CA SER A 97 16.86 -7.02 -3.74
C SER A 97 16.67 -5.92 -2.69
N CYS A 98 17.12 -4.68 -2.93
CA CYS A 98 16.96 -3.58 -1.97
C CYS A 98 16.66 -2.21 -2.60
N HIS A 99 16.41 -2.17 -3.92
CA HIS A 99 15.77 -1.08 -4.66
C HIS A 99 16.54 0.25 -4.73
N VAL A 100 17.80 0.26 -4.29
CA VAL A 100 18.72 1.41 -4.35
C VAL A 100 19.87 1.16 -5.34
N SER A 101 20.57 2.23 -5.75
CA SER A 101 21.77 2.13 -6.56
C SER A 101 23.02 2.03 -5.68
N HIS A 102 23.69 0.88 -5.69
CA HIS A 102 24.95 0.66 -4.95
C HIS A 102 26.02 -0.03 -5.84
N PRO A 103 26.43 0.59 -6.96
CA PRO A 103 27.34 -0.04 -7.92
C PRO A 103 28.65 -0.51 -7.25
N ARG A 104 29.04 -1.76 -7.54
CA ARG A 104 30.22 -2.46 -6.98
C ARG A 104 30.21 -2.72 -5.46
N LYS A 105 29.13 -2.42 -4.75
CA LYS A 105 28.93 -2.79 -3.33
C LYS A 105 27.87 -3.88 -3.20
N THR A 106 27.94 -4.69 -2.14
CA THR A 106 26.84 -5.55 -1.70
C THR A 106 25.81 -4.75 -0.90
N CYS A 107 24.58 -5.28 -0.78
CA CYS A 107 23.53 -4.67 0.05
C CYS A 107 23.98 -4.47 1.52
N ALA A 108 24.82 -5.38 2.04
CA ALA A 108 25.36 -5.30 3.40
C ALA A 108 26.40 -4.18 3.55
N GLN A 109 27.32 -4.04 2.60
CA GLN A 109 28.29 -2.93 2.58
C GLN A 109 27.58 -1.57 2.50
N TYR A 110 26.62 -1.43 1.58
CA TYR A 110 25.84 -0.20 1.45
C TYR A 110 25.09 0.17 2.74
N LYS A 111 24.50 -0.80 3.44
CA LYS A 111 23.81 -0.56 4.72
C LYS A 111 24.75 -0.10 5.84
N GLY A 112 26.00 -0.57 5.88
CA GLY A 112 26.99 -0.09 6.84
C GLY A 112 27.37 1.38 6.59
N ASP A 113 27.64 1.72 5.34
CA ASP A 113 28.04 3.07 4.92
C ASP A 113 26.91 4.12 5.08
N ALA A 114 25.65 3.71 4.94
CA ALA A 114 24.47 4.60 4.96
C ALA A 114 23.96 4.96 6.38
N SER A 115 24.75 4.67 7.42
CA SER A 115 24.31 4.68 8.82
C SER A 115 23.99 6.06 9.43
N GLY A 116 24.46 7.16 8.84
CA GLY A 116 24.30 8.51 9.39
C GLY A 116 22.86 9.04 9.43
N GLY A 117 22.15 9.05 8.29
CA GLY A 117 20.88 9.78 8.16
C GLY A 117 19.60 8.98 8.48
N MET A 118 19.70 7.67 8.69
CA MET A 118 18.50 6.82 8.85
C MET A 118 17.83 7.02 10.22
N ALA A 119 18.60 7.26 11.28
CA ALA A 119 18.06 7.46 12.62
C ALA A 119 17.27 8.79 12.73
N GLU A 120 17.79 9.87 12.16
CA GLU A 120 17.11 11.17 12.11
C GLU A 120 15.83 11.09 11.27
N LEU A 121 15.87 10.40 10.12
CA LEU A 121 14.68 10.17 9.29
C LEU A 121 13.59 9.36 10.02
N LEU A 122 13.96 8.31 10.76
CA LEU A 122 13.01 7.52 11.54
C LEU A 122 12.40 8.34 12.68
N LYS A 123 13.21 9.12 13.40
CA LYS A 123 12.73 10.01 14.47
C LYS A 123 11.78 11.07 13.91
N ALA A 124 12.12 11.71 12.79
CA ALA A 124 11.25 12.69 12.12
C ALA A 124 9.95 12.09 11.59
N LYS A 125 9.94 10.83 11.12
CA LYS A 125 8.68 10.12 10.77
C LYS A 125 7.77 9.98 11.99
N GLU A 126 8.32 9.53 13.12
CA GLU A 126 7.55 9.29 14.34
C GLU A 126 7.03 10.59 14.96
N GLU A 127 7.84 11.65 15.00
CA GLU A 127 7.43 13.00 15.43
C GLU A 127 6.34 13.61 14.54
N LEU A 128 6.26 13.22 13.27
CA LEU A 128 5.24 13.65 12.31
C LEU A 128 4.05 12.65 12.21
N GLY A 129 3.97 11.64 13.08
CA GLY A 129 2.85 10.69 13.10
C GLY A 129 2.80 9.70 11.92
N PHE A 130 3.92 9.47 11.22
CA PHE A 130 4.03 8.51 10.13
C PHE A 130 4.68 7.19 10.57
N LYS A 131 4.15 6.08 10.08
CA LYS A 131 4.78 4.75 10.12
C LYS A 131 4.86 4.18 8.70
N ASP A 132 5.56 3.07 8.48
CA ASP A 132 5.64 2.42 7.16
C ASP A 132 4.75 1.17 7.10
N CYS A 133 4.01 0.99 6.00
CA CYS A 133 3.18 -0.20 5.78
C CYS A 133 4.04 -1.47 5.73
N PRO A 134 3.85 -2.46 6.63
CA PRO A 134 4.71 -3.64 6.70
C PRO A 134 4.67 -4.55 5.45
N LYS A 135 3.61 -4.46 4.63
CA LYS A 135 3.46 -5.26 3.40
C LYS A 135 4.21 -4.65 2.19
N CYS A 136 4.36 -3.32 2.10
CA CYS A 136 4.91 -2.67 0.90
C CYS A 136 5.90 -1.52 1.13
N ASN A 137 6.07 -1.08 2.38
CA ASN A 137 6.87 0.08 2.80
C ASN A 137 6.38 1.44 2.25
N THR A 138 5.12 1.57 1.85
CA THR A 138 4.49 2.89 1.66
C THR A 138 4.22 3.53 3.02
N HIS A 139 4.56 4.80 3.18
CA HIS A 139 4.23 5.60 4.38
C HIS A 139 2.72 5.58 4.64
N ILE A 140 2.33 5.37 5.89
CA ILE A 140 0.97 5.44 6.40
C ILE A 140 0.92 6.46 7.54
N GLN A 141 -0.13 7.28 7.54
CA GLN A 141 -0.49 8.16 8.63
C GLN A 141 -1.76 7.59 9.28
N LYS A 142 -1.93 7.82 10.58
CA LYS A 142 -3.20 7.51 11.26
C LYS A 142 -4.25 8.55 10.87
N ASP A 143 -5.47 8.10 10.66
CA ASP A 143 -6.65 8.98 10.66
C ASP A 143 -7.19 9.07 12.09
N GLU A 144 -7.86 10.16 12.46
CA GLU A 144 -8.19 10.41 13.86
C GLU A 144 -9.22 9.39 14.42
N GLY A 145 -9.09 9.07 15.71
CA GLY A 145 -10.06 8.23 16.44
C GLY A 145 -10.09 6.72 16.13
N CYS A 146 -9.33 6.19 15.15
CA CYS A 146 -9.36 4.75 14.82
C CYS A 146 -7.97 4.12 14.69
N ASN A 147 -7.73 3.00 15.38
CA ASN A 147 -6.48 2.24 15.31
C ASN A 147 -6.40 1.23 14.14
N HIS A 148 -7.40 1.20 13.24
CA HIS A 148 -7.39 0.42 12.00
C HIS A 148 -7.19 1.30 10.76
N ILE A 149 -6.12 1.03 10.01
CA ILE A 149 -5.75 1.75 8.78
C ILE A 149 -5.83 0.80 7.58
N ASN A 150 -6.42 1.26 6.46
CA ASN A 150 -6.26 0.59 5.17
C ASN A 150 -5.14 1.26 4.34
N CYS A 151 -4.18 0.48 3.85
CA CYS A 151 -3.08 1.00 3.05
C CYS A 151 -3.51 1.27 1.60
N SER A 152 -3.72 2.54 1.25
CA SER A 152 -4.10 3.03 -0.09
C SER A 152 -3.20 2.57 -1.25
N ALA A 153 -1.96 2.15 -0.95
CA ALA A 153 -1.06 1.51 -1.90
C ALA A 153 -1.39 0.02 -2.13
N CYS A 154 -1.34 -0.83 -1.09
CA CYS A 154 -1.34 -2.29 -1.26
C CYS A 154 -2.61 -3.01 -0.75
N GLY A 155 -3.63 -2.24 -0.35
CA GLY A 155 -4.95 -2.71 0.12
C GLY A 155 -4.96 -3.41 1.48
N ALA A 156 -3.81 -3.54 2.15
CA ALA A 156 -3.73 -4.23 3.45
C ALA A 156 -4.45 -3.45 4.56
N HIS A 157 -5.17 -4.18 5.41
CA HIS A 157 -5.72 -3.69 6.66
C HIS A 157 -4.65 -3.83 7.75
N ILE A 158 -4.45 -2.81 8.59
CA ILE A 158 -3.31 -2.69 9.50
C ILE A 158 -3.80 -2.19 10.85
N CYS A 159 -3.40 -2.85 11.94
CA CYS A 159 -3.55 -2.30 13.28
C CYS A 159 -2.38 -1.34 13.56
N TRP A 160 -2.67 -0.09 13.89
CA TRP A 160 -1.68 0.96 14.16
C TRP A 160 -0.78 0.65 15.36
N LEU A 161 -1.37 0.06 16.42
CA LEU A 161 -0.71 -0.19 17.71
C LEU A 161 0.42 -1.22 17.62
N CYS A 162 0.26 -2.28 16.81
CA CYS A 162 1.21 -3.38 16.70
C CYS A 162 1.76 -3.62 15.29
N LEU A 163 1.30 -2.85 14.29
CA LEU A 163 1.62 -3.01 12.86
C LEU A 163 1.35 -4.42 12.30
N LYS A 164 0.42 -5.18 12.88
CA LYS A 164 -0.02 -6.45 12.31
C LYS A 164 -0.92 -6.20 11.10
N THR A 165 -0.70 -6.93 10.01
CA THR A 165 -1.43 -6.79 8.74
C THR A 165 -2.43 -7.92 8.50
N PHE A 166 -3.57 -7.58 7.92
CA PHE A 166 -4.72 -8.46 7.67
C PHE A 166 -5.18 -8.36 6.20
N ARG A 167 -5.93 -9.36 5.75
CA ARG A 167 -6.53 -9.39 4.40
C ARG A 167 -7.80 -8.55 4.31
N ASP A 168 -8.58 -8.56 5.38
CA ASP A 168 -9.93 -8.01 5.47
C ASP A 168 -10.06 -7.16 6.75
N GLY A 169 -10.97 -6.19 6.75
CA GLY A 169 -11.14 -5.25 7.87
C GLY A 169 -11.64 -5.91 9.16
N ASP A 170 -12.55 -6.87 9.04
CA ASP A 170 -13.19 -7.55 10.18
C ASP A 170 -12.20 -8.37 11.01
N ASP A 171 -11.17 -8.95 10.37
CA ASP A 171 -10.05 -9.60 11.05
C ASP A 171 -9.22 -8.60 11.86
N CYS A 172 -9.04 -7.37 11.34
CA CYS A 172 -8.32 -6.31 12.04
C CYS A 172 -9.11 -5.80 13.25
N TYR A 173 -10.42 -5.54 13.11
CA TYR A 173 -11.27 -5.15 14.23
C TYR A 173 -11.36 -6.24 15.31
N GLN A 174 -11.55 -7.51 14.93
CA GLN A 174 -11.52 -8.65 15.86
C GLN A 174 -10.16 -8.79 16.57
N HIS A 175 -9.06 -8.47 15.89
CA HIS A 175 -7.74 -8.48 16.52
C HIS A 175 -7.61 -7.38 17.56
N MET A 176 -8.04 -6.15 17.26
CA MET A 176 -7.92 -5.02 18.18
C MET A 176 -8.75 -5.27 19.45
N GLY A 177 -10.04 -5.60 19.33
CA GLY A 177 -10.88 -5.91 20.50
C GLY A 177 -10.41 -7.11 21.34
N ARG A 178 -9.61 -8.04 20.78
CA ARG A 178 -9.07 -9.21 21.51
C ARG A 178 -7.68 -9.01 22.12
N ILE A 179 -6.88 -8.06 21.61
CA ILE A 179 -5.46 -7.89 21.99
C ILE A 179 -5.17 -6.50 22.58
N HIS A 180 -6.00 -5.51 22.26
CA HIS A 180 -5.82 -4.10 22.60
C HIS A 180 -7.03 -3.49 23.33
N GLY A 181 -8.05 -4.27 23.69
CA GLY A 181 -9.25 -3.80 24.42
C GLY A 181 -10.23 -3.04 23.53
N GLY A 182 -9.78 -1.93 22.94
CA GLY A 182 -10.59 -1.02 22.12
C GLY A 182 -10.37 -1.11 20.61
N ILE A 183 -11.02 -0.18 19.89
CA ILE A 183 -10.87 0.08 18.44
C ILE A 183 -10.33 1.50 18.17
N GLY A 184 -10.75 2.48 18.99
CA GLY A 184 -10.20 3.84 18.98
C GLY A 184 -8.94 3.96 19.84
N ASP A 185 -8.58 5.20 20.16
CA ASP A 185 -7.70 5.47 21.30
C ASP A 185 -8.56 5.59 22.56
N GLU A 186 -8.07 5.04 23.68
CA GLU A 186 -8.71 5.21 24.99
C GLU A 186 -8.35 6.60 25.51
N GLY A 187 -9.35 7.47 25.68
CA GLY A 187 -9.18 8.84 26.13
C GLY A 187 -10.52 9.48 26.45
N GLU A 188 -10.61 10.02 27.66
CA GLU A 188 -11.80 10.67 28.23
C GLU A 188 -13.02 9.73 28.30
N ASP A 189 -13.01 8.85 29.32
CA ASP A 189 -14.24 8.57 30.06
C ASP A 189 -14.74 9.93 30.58
N ASP A 190 -15.94 10.36 30.18
CA ASP A 190 -16.60 11.50 30.82
C ASP A 190 -16.90 11.12 32.28
N ASP A 191 -16.42 11.91 33.25
CA ASP A 191 -16.66 11.70 34.70
C ASP A 191 -18.13 12.03 35.07
N ASP A 192 -19.07 11.24 34.57
CA ASP A 192 -20.50 11.18 34.98
C ASP A 192 -20.63 10.54 36.39
N ASP A 193 -20.08 11.17 37.44
CA ASP A 193 -20.38 10.86 38.86
C ASP A 193 -19.90 12.00 39.80
N ASP A 194 -20.76 13.00 40.04
CA ASP A 194 -20.63 13.98 41.13
C ASP A 194 -22.03 14.18 41.79
N ASP A 195 -22.65 13.05 42.16
CA ASP A 195 -24.00 12.92 42.73
C ASP A 195 -23.95 13.09 44.26
N ASP A 196 -23.99 14.34 44.74
CA ASP A 196 -23.82 14.70 46.17
C ASP A 196 -25.13 15.22 46.81
N ASP A 197 -25.96 14.29 47.30
CA ASP A 197 -27.21 14.49 48.07
C ASP A 197 -26.90 14.26 49.58
N ILE A 198 -27.40 14.99 50.59
CA ILE A 198 -28.71 15.66 50.74
C ILE A 198 -28.50 17.09 51.36
N GLU A 199 -29.21 17.70 52.34
CA GLU A 199 -30.29 17.33 53.26
C GLU A 199 -31.09 18.60 53.69
N PHE A 200 -32.42 18.42 53.87
CA PHE A 200 -33.40 19.32 54.51
C PHE A 200 -33.84 20.64 53.80
#